data_AF-A0A922MSW9-F1
#
_entry.id   AF-A0A922MSW9-F1
#
_cell.length_a   1.000
_cell.length_b   1.000
_cell.length_c   1.000
_cell.angle_alpha   90.00
_cell.angle_beta   90.00
_cell.angle_gamma   90.00
#
_symmetry.space_group_name_H-M   'P 1'
#
loop_
_entity.id
_entity.type
_entity.pdbx_description
1 polymer ?
#
loop_
_entity_poly.entity_id
_entity_poly.type
_entity_poly.pdbx_seq_one_letter_code
_entity_poly.pdbx_strand_id
1 'polypeptide(L)'
;METSKNKDREQDTKTRNLMISEAFLRFFVDILGDFWRFFQVGDVKDGDLGRNGVVFDKESFIKSSTSKQNQYFLEWFTETAMFTHFVQNMAVVYSSKINPDSTLDLVDTPLPNYYGLFEERIRSRTKSTSKSLDSNKSNYKNAVNKKVKFLKSKLRDLVA
;
A
#
# COMPACT_ATOMS: atom_id res chain seq x y z
N MET A 1 25.81 35.99 2.11
CA MET A 1 26.33 34.61 2.08
C MET A 1 25.49 33.67 2.97
N GLU A 2 24.15 33.81 2.96
CA GLU A 2 23.24 33.05 3.85
C GLU A 2 22.43 31.95 3.14
N THR A 3 22.79 31.61 1.90
CA THR A 3 21.90 30.84 1.02
C THR A 3 22.01 29.32 1.13
N SER A 4 23.16 28.79 1.57
CA SER A 4 23.37 27.32 1.59
C SER A 4 22.74 26.64 2.80
N LYS A 5 22.89 27.20 4.01
CA LYS A 5 22.37 26.59 5.25
C LYS A 5 20.84 26.53 5.30
N ASN A 6 20.14 27.52 4.73
CA ASN A 6 18.67 27.49 4.67
C ASN A 6 18.16 26.46 3.65
N LYS A 7 18.83 26.34 2.50
CA LYS A 7 18.48 25.33 1.48
C LYS A 7 18.65 23.91 2.01
N ASP A 8 19.72 23.65 2.76
CA ASP A 8 19.96 22.36 3.40
C ASP A 8 18.89 22.02 4.46
N ARG A 9 18.47 23.01 5.28
CA ARG A 9 17.39 22.84 6.28
C ARG A 9 16.02 22.59 5.66
N GLU A 10 15.69 23.28 4.57
CA GLU A 10 14.46 23.03 3.82
C GLU A 10 14.45 21.63 3.18
N GLN A 11 15.60 21.21 2.66
CA GLN A 11 15.75 19.87 2.07
C GLN A 11 15.66 18.76 3.12
N ASP A 12 16.23 18.96 4.31
CA ASP A 12 16.10 18.06 5.45
C ASP A 12 14.64 17.96 5.92
N THR A 13 13.94 19.09 6.00
CA THR A 13 12.51 19.15 6.35
C THR A 13 11.65 18.38 5.35
N LYS A 14 11.89 18.56 4.04
CA LYS A 14 11.17 17.82 2.98
C LYS A 14 11.42 16.32 3.08
N THR A 15 12.67 15.92 3.28
CA THR A 15 13.06 14.51 3.42
C THR A 15 12.38 13.87 4.62
N ARG A 16 12.40 14.55 5.77
CA ARG A 16 11.72 14.11 6.99
C ARG A 16 10.22 13.94 6.77
N ASN A 17 9.54 14.94 6.20
CA ASN A 17 8.10 14.88 5.96
C ASN A 17 7.73 13.74 5.01
N LEU A 18 8.57 13.46 4.01
CA LEU A 18 8.42 12.34 3.11
C LEU A 18 8.58 11.00 3.84
N MET A 19 9.59 10.86 4.69
CA MET A 19 9.79 9.64 5.50
C MET A 19 8.62 9.39 6.47
N ILE A 20 8.10 10.45 7.10
CA ILE A 20 6.93 10.36 7.99
C ILE A 20 5.72 9.89 7.19
N SER A 21 5.44 10.53 6.05
CA SER A 21 4.32 10.17 5.18
C SER A 21 4.44 8.73 4.68
N GLU A 22 5.64 8.29 4.34
CA GLU A 22 5.92 6.92 3.91
C GLU A 22 5.64 5.90 5.01
N ALA A 23 6.05 6.20 6.26
CA ALA A 23 5.78 5.34 7.40
C ALA A 23 4.27 5.17 7.65
N PHE A 24 3.51 6.26 7.58
CA PHE A 24 2.04 6.22 7.71
C PHE A 24 1.40 5.40 6.59
N LEU A 25 1.79 5.63 5.34
CA LEU A 25 1.24 4.89 4.20
C LEU A 25 1.57 3.39 4.30
N ARG A 26 2.78 3.03 4.73
CA ARG A 26 3.14 1.63 4.97
C ARG A 26 2.27 1.00 6.07
N PHE A 27 2.02 1.72 7.15
CA PHE A 27 1.12 1.29 8.21
C PHE A 27 -0.30 1.07 7.67
N PHE A 28 -0.85 2.00 6.89
CA PHE A 28 -2.18 1.82 6.30
C PHE A 28 -2.25 0.64 5.33
N VAL A 29 -1.25 0.44 4.48
CA VAL A 29 -1.13 -0.74 3.60
C VAL A 29 -1.08 -2.04 4.42
N ASP A 30 -0.39 -2.03 5.56
CA ASP A 30 -0.27 -3.19 6.44
C ASP A 30 -1.58 -3.53 7.14
N ILE A 31 -2.32 -2.52 7.61
CA ILE A 31 -3.55 -2.67 8.40
C ILE A 31 -4.79 -2.86 7.51
N LEU A 32 -4.89 -2.09 6.43
CA LEU A 32 -6.07 -2.05 5.56
C LEU A 32 -5.93 -2.94 4.32
N GLY A 33 -4.75 -3.51 4.05
CA GLY A 33 -4.45 -4.09 2.73
C GLY A 33 -5.36 -5.24 2.27
N ASP A 34 -5.99 -5.95 3.20
CA ASP A 34 -6.90 -7.06 2.90
C ASP A 34 -8.39 -6.67 2.97
N PHE A 35 -8.71 -5.37 3.09
CA PHE A 35 -10.09 -4.90 3.26
C PHE A 35 -11.04 -5.38 2.15
N TRP A 36 -10.54 -5.54 0.92
CA TRP A 36 -11.34 -6.01 -0.22
C TRP A 36 -12.06 -7.35 0.01
N ARG A 37 -11.51 -8.20 0.89
CA ARG A 37 -12.06 -9.53 1.20
C ARG A 37 -13.35 -9.48 2.01
N PHE A 38 -13.66 -8.33 2.60
CA PHE A 38 -14.81 -8.13 3.46
C PHE A 38 -15.99 -7.50 2.72
N PHE A 39 -15.90 -7.36 1.39
CA PHE A 39 -17.05 -7.00 0.58
C PHE A 39 -17.84 -8.23 0.15
N GLN A 40 -19.16 -8.10 0.16
CA GLN A 40 -20.11 -9.10 -0.31
C GLN A 40 -21.23 -8.43 -1.09
N VAL A 41 -21.74 -9.11 -2.12
CA VAL A 41 -22.92 -8.64 -2.85
C VAL A 41 -24.15 -8.83 -1.97
N GLY A 42 -24.96 -7.79 -1.85
CA GLY A 42 -26.17 -7.80 -1.03
C GLY A 42 -26.84 -6.43 -0.95
N ASP A 43 -28.08 -6.42 -0.48
CA ASP A 43 -28.83 -5.18 -0.29
C ASP A 43 -28.24 -4.37 0.87
N VAL A 44 -27.87 -3.12 0.60
CA VAL A 44 -27.35 -2.18 1.60
C VAL A 44 -28.53 -1.63 2.40
N LYS A 45 -28.58 -1.90 3.70
CA LYS A 45 -29.63 -1.39 4.60
C LYS A 45 -29.18 -0.10 5.29
N ASP A 46 -30.12 0.59 5.92
CA ASP A 46 -29.82 1.77 6.74
C ASP A 46 -28.83 1.40 7.85
N GLY A 47 -27.68 2.09 7.87
CA GLY A 47 -26.60 1.86 8.82
C GLY A 47 -25.51 0.89 8.34
N ASP A 48 -25.71 0.19 7.22
CA ASP A 48 -24.67 -0.66 6.64
C ASP A 48 -23.57 0.18 5.98
N LEU A 49 -22.33 -0.30 6.05
CA LEU A 49 -21.24 0.24 5.25
C LEU A 49 -21.29 -0.41 3.87
N GLY A 50 -21.71 0.31 2.85
CA GLY A 50 -21.84 -0.26 1.51
C GLY A 50 -22.41 0.73 0.50
N ARG A 51 -22.36 0.35 -0.78
CA ARG A 51 -22.96 1.10 -1.89
C ARG A 51 -23.14 0.19 -3.11
N ASN A 52 -24.09 0.52 -3.99
CA ASN A 52 -24.33 -0.17 -5.26
C ASN A 52 -24.50 -1.70 -5.13
N GLY A 53 -25.29 -2.15 -4.16
CA GLY A 53 -25.57 -3.57 -3.94
C GLY A 53 -24.38 -4.36 -3.39
N VAL A 54 -23.43 -3.67 -2.75
CA VAL A 54 -22.26 -4.27 -2.10
C VAL A 54 -22.19 -3.77 -0.67
N VAL A 55 -22.12 -4.72 0.27
CA VAL A 55 -22.01 -4.49 1.72
C VAL A 55 -20.62 -4.86 2.20
N PHE A 56 -20.09 -4.10 3.13
CA PHE A 56 -18.80 -4.33 3.80
C PHE A 56 -19.03 -4.91 5.19
N ASP A 57 -18.51 -6.12 5.42
CA ASP A 57 -18.52 -6.78 6.73
C ASP A 57 -17.45 -6.16 7.65
N LYS A 58 -17.83 -5.04 8.27
CA LYS A 58 -17.02 -4.28 9.22
C LYS A 58 -16.52 -5.14 10.39
N GLU A 59 -17.39 -5.97 10.96
CA GLU A 59 -17.05 -6.76 12.13
C GLU A 59 -15.98 -7.81 11.82
N SER A 60 -16.15 -8.53 10.71
CA SER A 60 -15.15 -9.50 10.26
C SER A 60 -13.84 -8.82 9.90
N PHE A 61 -13.89 -7.63 9.30
CA PHE A 61 -12.70 -6.84 9.00
C PHE A 61 -11.90 -6.49 10.26
N ILE A 62 -12.56 -5.98 11.30
CA ILE A 62 -11.92 -5.67 12.59
C ILE A 62 -11.30 -6.94 13.20
N LYS A 63 -12.07 -8.04 13.25
CA LYS A 63 -11.66 -9.32 13.85
C LYS A 63 -10.56 -10.04 13.06
N SER A 64 -10.35 -9.69 11.80
CA SER A 64 -9.31 -10.31 10.96
C SER A 64 -7.89 -9.99 11.39
N SER A 65 -7.69 -8.90 12.14
CA SER A 65 -6.36 -8.54 12.62
C SER A 65 -5.93 -9.46 13.78
N THR A 66 -4.71 -9.97 13.73
CA THR A 66 -4.18 -10.87 14.78
C THR A 66 -3.73 -10.12 16.04
N SER A 67 -3.46 -8.82 15.94
CA SER A 67 -3.03 -7.98 17.06
C SER A 67 -4.21 -7.26 17.71
N LYS A 68 -4.37 -7.39 19.02
CA LYS A 68 -5.42 -6.70 19.78
C LYS A 68 -5.33 -5.18 19.68
N GLN A 69 -4.12 -4.63 19.61
CA GLN A 69 -3.92 -3.18 19.41
C GLN A 69 -4.44 -2.73 18.03
N ASN A 70 -4.22 -3.54 17.00
CA ASN A 70 -4.74 -3.25 15.67
C ASN A 70 -6.27 -3.39 15.63
N GLN A 71 -6.84 -4.36 16.35
CA GLN A 71 -8.29 -4.46 16.50
C GLN A 71 -8.88 -3.20 17.14
N TYR A 72 -8.32 -2.73 18.26
CA TYR A 72 -8.76 -1.46 18.88
C TYR A 72 -8.61 -0.28 17.94
N PHE A 73 -7.49 -0.17 17.21
CA PHE A 73 -7.34 0.87 16.21
C PHE A 73 -8.44 0.79 15.14
N LEU A 74 -8.72 -0.40 14.61
CA LEU A 74 -9.75 -0.62 13.60
C LEU A 74 -11.15 -0.31 14.13
N GLU A 75 -11.48 -0.69 15.37
CA GLU A 75 -12.75 -0.33 16.02
C GLU A 75 -12.97 1.18 15.95
N TRP A 76 -12.00 1.99 16.37
CA TRP A 76 -12.11 3.45 16.30
C TRP A 76 -12.06 3.99 14.87
N PHE A 77 -11.13 3.49 14.06
CA PHE A 77 -10.90 4.01 12.71
C PHE A 77 -12.10 3.77 11.79
N THR A 78 -12.77 2.63 11.93
CA THR A 78 -13.94 2.26 11.12
C THR A 78 -15.20 3.06 11.43
N GLU A 79 -15.23 3.80 12.55
CA GLU A 79 -16.29 4.78 12.85
C GLU A 79 -16.02 6.16 12.24
N THR A 80 -14.83 6.39 11.69
CA THR A 80 -14.50 7.71 11.14
C THR A 80 -15.22 7.95 9.82
N ALA A 81 -15.66 9.18 9.58
CA ALA A 81 -16.25 9.59 8.30
C ALA A 81 -15.29 9.32 7.12
N MET A 82 -13.98 9.44 7.35
CA MET A 82 -12.95 9.12 6.36
C MET A 82 -13.01 7.65 5.93
N PHE A 83 -13.14 6.72 6.88
CA PHE A 83 -13.23 5.30 6.57
C PHE A 83 -14.56 4.94 5.91
N THR A 84 -15.68 5.48 6.42
CA THR A 84 -17.00 5.29 5.81
C THR A 84 -17.00 5.72 4.35
N HIS A 85 -16.47 6.91 4.06
CA HIS A 85 -16.33 7.42 2.70
C HIS A 85 -15.46 6.52 1.82
N PHE A 86 -14.30 6.10 2.34
CA PHE A 86 -13.41 5.18 1.66
C PHE A 86 -14.12 3.87 1.29
N VAL A 87 -14.79 3.23 2.24
CA VAL A 87 -15.48 1.94 2.01
C VAL A 87 -16.61 2.07 1.00
N GLN A 88 -17.40 3.15 1.05
CA GLN A 88 -18.48 3.38 0.08
C GLN A 88 -17.95 3.51 -1.35
N ASN A 89 -16.86 4.27 -1.55
CA ASN A 89 -16.23 4.39 -2.86
C ASN A 89 -15.62 3.06 -3.33
N MET A 90 -15.01 2.31 -2.42
CA MET A 90 -14.46 1.00 -2.76
C MET A 90 -15.55 -0.03 -3.05
N ALA A 91 -16.72 0.05 -2.42
CA ALA A 91 -17.89 -0.76 -2.74
C ALA A 91 -18.36 -0.54 -4.19
N VAL A 92 -18.36 0.72 -4.67
CA VAL A 92 -18.64 1.04 -6.08
C VAL A 92 -17.60 0.41 -7.02
N VAL A 93 -16.31 0.51 -6.68
CA VAL A 93 -15.23 -0.14 -7.45
C VAL A 93 -15.35 -1.66 -7.43
N TYR A 94 -15.79 -2.25 -6.32
CA TYR A 94 -16.01 -3.68 -6.21
C TYR A 94 -17.20 -4.12 -7.08
N SER A 95 -18.30 -3.37 -7.04
CA SER A 95 -19.49 -3.61 -7.85
C SER A 95 -19.17 -3.56 -9.36
N SER A 96 -18.37 -2.59 -9.80
CA SER A 96 -17.97 -2.48 -11.22
C SER A 96 -17.05 -3.58 -11.72
N LYS A 97 -16.27 -4.22 -10.83
CA LYS A 97 -15.49 -5.42 -11.18
C LYS A 97 -16.38 -6.64 -11.40
N ILE A 98 -17.53 -6.71 -10.74
CA ILE A 98 -18.48 -7.82 -10.85
C ILE A 98 -19.43 -7.60 -12.02
N ASN A 99 -19.95 -6.38 -12.16
CA ASN A 99 -20.87 -5.97 -13.22
C ASN A 99 -20.24 -4.85 -14.05
N PRO A 100 -19.61 -5.16 -15.20
CA PRO A 100 -18.89 -4.17 -16.01
C PRO A 100 -19.77 -3.01 -16.52
N ASP A 101 -21.08 -3.24 -16.62
CA ASP A 101 -22.06 -2.24 -17.05
C ASP A 101 -22.44 -1.24 -15.96
N SER A 102 -22.00 -1.46 -14.71
CA SER A 102 -22.29 -0.55 -13.60
C SER A 102 -21.38 0.69 -13.63
N THR A 103 -22.00 1.85 -13.41
CA THR A 103 -21.34 3.15 -13.51
C THR A 103 -20.38 3.38 -12.34
N LEU A 104 -19.17 3.85 -12.65
CA LEU A 104 -18.15 4.18 -11.64
C LEU A 104 -18.43 5.57 -11.05
N ASP A 105 -19.46 5.67 -10.21
CA ASP A 105 -19.88 6.92 -9.56
C ASP A 105 -19.25 7.05 -8.17
N LEU A 106 -17.98 7.45 -8.13
CA LEU A 106 -17.26 7.69 -6.89
C LEU A 106 -17.60 9.09 -6.35
N VAL A 107 -17.92 9.17 -5.06
CA VAL A 107 -18.28 10.43 -4.39
C VAL A 107 -17.04 11.10 -3.81
N ASP A 108 -16.97 12.43 -3.87
CA ASP A 108 -15.92 13.29 -3.29
C ASP A 108 -14.52 12.69 -3.40
N THR A 109 -14.22 12.11 -4.56
CA THR A 109 -12.91 11.51 -4.80
C THR A 109 -11.93 12.65 -5.05
N PRO A 110 -10.87 12.77 -4.23
CA PRO A 110 -9.87 13.81 -4.45
C PRO A 110 -9.28 13.69 -5.85
N LEU A 111 -9.04 14.83 -6.50
CA LEU A 111 -8.29 14.91 -7.75
C LEU A 111 -6.85 15.30 -7.42
N PRO A 112 -5.84 14.53 -7.90
CA PRO A 112 -5.92 13.29 -8.68
C PRO A 112 -6.44 12.08 -7.89
N ASN A 113 -7.03 11.09 -8.58
CA ASN A 113 -7.53 9.87 -7.93
C ASN A 113 -6.39 9.09 -7.25
N TYR A 114 -6.35 9.16 -5.92
CA TYR A 114 -5.31 8.52 -5.11
C TYR A 114 -5.59 7.04 -4.78
N TYR A 115 -6.79 6.51 -5.06
CA TYR A 115 -7.11 5.11 -4.79
C TYR A 115 -6.25 4.17 -5.65
N GLY A 116 -5.93 4.55 -6.89
CA GLY A 116 -5.03 3.78 -7.75
C GLY A 116 -3.62 3.63 -7.17
N LEU A 117 -3.11 4.67 -6.50
CA LEU A 117 -1.80 4.62 -5.85
C LEU A 117 -1.80 3.69 -4.64
N PHE A 118 -2.90 3.67 -3.87
CA PHE A 118 -3.06 2.74 -2.75
C PHE A 118 -3.01 1.29 -3.23
N GLU A 119 -3.76 0.96 -4.29
CA GLU A 119 -3.75 -0.37 -4.91
C GLU A 119 -2.36 -0.78 -5.43
N GLU A 120 -1.65 0.16 -6.07
CA GLU A 120 -0.29 -0.05 -6.52
C GLU A 120 0.65 -0.39 -5.36
N ARG A 121 0.47 0.25 -4.20
CA ARG A 121 1.23 -0.08 -2.99
C ARG A 121 0.91 -1.46 -2.43
N ILE A 122 -0.38 -1.82 -2.32
CA ILE A 122 -0.78 -3.16 -1.89
C ILE A 122 -0.10 -4.22 -2.77
N ARG A 123 -0.14 -4.02 -4.09
CA ARG A 123 0.49 -4.91 -5.08
C ARG A 123 2.01 -4.97 -4.95
N SER A 124 2.65 -3.85 -4.66
CA SER A 124 4.11 -3.78 -4.48
C SER A 124 4.57 -4.53 -3.24
N ARG A 125 3.77 -4.51 -2.16
CA ARG A 125 4.00 -5.29 -0.93
C ARG A 125 3.88 -6.79 -1.17
N THR A 126 2.83 -7.25 -1.85
CA THR A 126 2.66 -8.70 -2.14
C THR A 126 3.72 -9.24 -3.10
N LYS A 127 4.22 -8.42 -4.03
CA LYS A 127 5.37 -8.77 -4.89
C LYS A 127 6.69 -8.86 -4.12
N SER A 128 6.89 -8.07 -3.07
CA SER A 128 8.13 -8.11 -2.29
C SER A 128 8.18 -9.29 -1.32
N THR A 129 7.04 -9.68 -0.73
CA THR A 129 6.95 -10.89 0.11
C THR A 129 7.19 -12.16 -0.71
N SER A 130 6.64 -12.25 -1.92
CA SER A 130 6.86 -13.38 -2.84
C SER A 130 8.30 -13.45 -3.39
N LYS A 131 8.93 -12.33 -3.73
CA LYS A 131 10.34 -12.30 -4.18
C LYS A 131 11.37 -12.60 -3.08
N SER A 132 11.03 -12.36 -1.81
CA SER A 132 11.93 -12.62 -0.66
C SER A 132 12.25 -14.11 -0.50
N LEU A 133 11.31 -14.99 -0.86
CA LEU A 133 11.47 -16.45 -0.71
C LEU A 133 12.39 -17.07 -1.78
N ASP A 134 12.47 -16.49 -2.97
CA ASP A 134 13.17 -17.09 -4.12
C ASP A 134 14.54 -16.45 -4.43
N SER A 135 14.76 -15.19 -4.02
CA SER A 135 15.92 -14.42 -4.47
C SER A 135 17.18 -14.55 -3.59
N ASN A 136 17.07 -15.09 -2.37
CA ASN A 136 18.20 -15.12 -1.42
C ASN A 136 19.31 -16.13 -1.75
N LYS A 137 19.08 -17.10 -2.65
CA LYS A 137 20.10 -18.10 -3.02
C LYS A 137 20.85 -17.80 -4.33
N SER A 138 20.23 -17.06 -5.25
CA SER A 138 20.77 -16.85 -6.61
C SER A 138 21.64 -15.58 -6.72
N ASN A 139 21.25 -14.49 -6.05
CA ASN A 139 21.91 -13.20 -6.24
C ASN A 139 23.32 -13.11 -5.60
N TYR A 140 23.54 -13.74 -4.44
CA TYR A 140 24.85 -13.72 -3.79
C TYR A 140 25.93 -14.42 -4.63
N LYS A 141 25.62 -15.59 -5.21
CA LYS A 141 26.56 -16.36 -6.02
C LYS A 141 26.97 -15.61 -7.29
N ASN A 142 26.03 -14.94 -7.94
CA ASN A 142 26.30 -14.17 -9.16
C ASN A 142 27.13 -12.90 -8.89
N ALA A 143 26.89 -12.22 -7.77
CA ALA A 143 27.66 -11.04 -7.38
C ALA A 143 29.13 -11.37 -7.06
N VAL A 144 29.38 -12.46 -6.32
CA VAL A 144 30.74 -12.92 -5.98
C VAL A 144 31.48 -13.37 -7.25
N ASN A 145 30.83 -14.14 -8.12
CA ASN A 145 31.41 -14.59 -9.39
C ASN A 145 31.78 -13.42 -10.31
N LYS A 146 30.97 -12.36 -10.35
CA LYS A 146 31.26 -11.15 -11.14
C LYS A 146 32.47 -10.39 -10.61
N LYS A 147 32.61 -10.27 -9.28
CA LYS A 147 33.78 -9.62 -8.64
C LYS A 147 35.07 -10.42 -8.85
N VAL A 148 35.02 -11.75 -8.75
CA VAL A 148 36.19 -12.63 -9.00
C VAL A 148 36.63 -12.55 -10.46
N LYS A 149 35.69 -12.56 -11.42
CA LYS A 149 36.01 -12.39 -12.85
C LYS A 149 36.68 -11.04 -13.13
N PHE A 150 36.19 -9.98 -12.51
CA PHE A 150 36.75 -8.63 -12.69
C PHE A 150 38.17 -8.52 -12.10
N LEU A 151 38.42 -9.12 -10.93
CA LEU A 151 39.75 -9.16 -10.34
C LEU A 151 40.73 -9.96 -11.21
N LYS A 152 40.29 -11.10 -11.75
CA LYS A 152 41.10 -11.92 -12.68
C LYS A 152 41.43 -11.16 -13.98
N SER A 153 40.50 -10.35 -14.49
CA SER A 153 40.74 -9.49 -15.65
C SER A 153 41.82 -8.45 -15.34
N LYS A 154 41.64 -7.70 -14.24
CA LYS A 154 42.59 -6.66 -13.83
C LYS A 154 43.99 -7.21 -13.55
N LEU A 155 44.10 -8.41 -12.98
CA LEU A 155 45.39 -9.06 -12.76
C LEU A 155 46.06 -9.46 -14.08
N ARG A 156 45.28 -9.91 -15.08
CA ARG A 156 45.83 -10.22 -16.41
C ARG A 156 46.34 -8.96 -17.11
N ASP A 157 45.61 -7.86 -17.01
CA ASP A 157 45.99 -6.58 -17.62
C ASP A 157 47.21 -5.95 -16.94
N LEU A 158 47.58 -6.39 -15.73
CA LEU A 158 48.76 -5.91 -15.00
C LEU A 158 50.04 -6.71 -15.30
N VAL A 159 49.90 -7.91 -15.86
CA VAL A 159 50.99 -8.87 -16.13
C VAL A 159 51.31 -8.96 -17.63
N ALA A 160 50.51 -8.30 -18.48
CA ALA A 160 50.70 -8.19 -19.93
C ALA A 160 51.37 -6.87 -20.33
#